data_AF-A0A8J2HN63-F1
#
_entry.id   AF-A0A8J2HN63-F1
#
_cell.length_a   1.000
_cell.length_b   1.000
_cell.length_c   1.000
_cell.angle_alpha   90.00
_cell.angle_beta   90.00
_cell.angle_gamma   90.00
#
_symmetry.space_group_name_H-M   'P 1'
#
loop_
_entity.id
_entity.type
_entity.pdbx_description
1 polymer ?
#
loop_
_entity_poly.entity_id
_entity_poly.type
_entity_poly.pdbx_seq_one_letter_code
_entity_poly.pdbx_strand_id
1 'polypeptide(L)'
;MKILNTTIRVVNWIIVITTLATIAADVYVNIKDIEAVTNNMGYLFPMLGILIKTFAVVKNQLSIRQLIEDIHINIDRLRYSSDLGVLTKIRTTLFYQNFDYFAIATILSGTVIALIAMSAETETKLALRGIFPYNITVSPTYEIAFFMQFWTVFMCCLWILILESSIIELIRWTNVQLVVLQANFEHCQDWQMPRASFNMSKKNYNTIRNYKYFKVSDEQTLIQSYIPFNDEEANVQKDSFALRFKTCLKHYRRIIDHVKKYNEFFSILQFFSVFITCSFVCFCLFQIVLAEMLHISQYNCGWESQLNRNDRHFVVNALIQSKQPLQITAGKFFVLSLETYLKVIKNSYSYFAILNTVHGNNDNE
;
A
#
# COMPACT_ATOMS: atom_id res chain seq x y z
N MET A 1 33.63 9.18 -3.32
CA MET A 1 32.16 9.20 -3.10
C MET A 1 31.41 8.10 -3.85
N LYS A 2 31.58 7.93 -5.17
CA LYS A 2 30.93 6.83 -5.94
C LYS A 2 31.28 5.42 -5.42
N ILE A 3 32.55 5.16 -5.12
CA ILE A 3 33.01 3.85 -4.61
C ILE A 3 32.34 3.53 -3.27
N LEU A 4 32.36 4.47 -2.32
CA LEU A 4 31.71 4.32 -1.01
C LEU A 4 30.21 4.01 -1.14
N ASN A 5 29.51 4.68 -2.05
CA ASN A 5 28.08 4.43 -2.28
C ASN A 5 27.83 3.03 -2.88
N THR A 6 28.68 2.60 -3.82
CA THR A 6 28.59 1.23 -4.38
C THR A 6 28.86 0.17 -3.30
N THR A 7 29.88 0.38 -2.45
CA THR A 7 30.20 -0.54 -1.36
C THR A 7 29.05 -0.67 -0.36
N ILE A 8 28.45 0.45 0.06
CA ILE A 8 27.29 0.44 0.97
C ILE A 8 26.11 -0.33 0.37
N ARG A 9 25.83 -0.16 -0.93
CA ARG A 9 24.75 -0.90 -1.61
C ARG A 9 25.00 -2.39 -1.59
N VAL A 10 26.22 -2.83 -1.93
CA VAL A 10 26.58 -4.25 -1.95
C VAL A 10 26.46 -4.86 -0.55
N VAL A 11 26.96 -4.17 0.48
CA VAL A 11 26.86 -4.63 1.88
C VAL A 11 25.40 -4.79 2.31
N ASN A 12 24.54 -3.83 1.98
CA ASN A 12 23.11 -3.91 2.31
C ASN A 12 22.44 -5.13 1.64
N TRP A 13 22.72 -5.39 0.36
CA TRP A 13 22.17 -6.57 -0.32
C TRP A 13 22.66 -7.88 0.31
N ILE A 14 23.94 -7.95 0.68
CA ILE A 14 24.49 -9.12 1.36
C ILE A 14 23.76 -9.36 2.68
N ILE A 15 23.59 -8.33 3.52
CA ILE A 15 22.90 -8.45 4.81
C ILE A 15 21.48 -9.00 4.62
N VAL A 16 20.69 -8.39 3.71
CA VAL A 16 19.29 -8.81 3.46
C VAL A 16 19.22 -10.25 2.93
N ILE A 17 20.11 -10.64 2.01
CA ILE A 17 20.14 -12.00 1.45
C ILE A 17 20.53 -13.01 2.52
N THR A 18 21.51 -12.69 3.38
CA THR A 18 21.92 -13.57 4.47
C THR A 18 20.80 -13.78 5.48
N THR A 19 20.11 -12.73 5.91
CA THR A 19 18.96 -12.86 6.83
C THR A 19 17.82 -13.64 6.19
N LEU A 20 17.54 -13.41 4.90
CA LEU A 20 16.52 -14.16 4.18
C LEU A 20 16.84 -15.66 4.14
N ALA A 21 18.10 -16.01 3.85
CA ALA A 21 18.54 -17.40 3.82
C ALA A 21 18.41 -18.08 5.20
N THR A 22 18.71 -17.37 6.29
CA THR A 22 18.58 -17.92 7.66
C THR A 22 17.14 -18.20 8.06
N ILE A 23 16.19 -17.34 7.66
CA ILE A 23 14.76 -17.54 7.93
C ILE A 23 14.21 -18.65 7.03
N ALA A 24 14.61 -18.69 5.75
CA ALA A 24 14.21 -19.74 4.82
C ALA A 24 14.70 -21.13 5.28
N ALA A 25 15.93 -21.22 5.80
CA ALA A 25 16.47 -22.44 6.38
C ALA A 25 15.66 -22.90 7.61
N ASP A 26 15.26 -21.97 8.48
CA ASP A 26 14.41 -22.30 9.64
C ASP A 26 13.04 -22.84 9.22
N VAL A 27 12.39 -22.22 8.23
CA VAL A 27 11.12 -22.71 7.66
C VAL A 27 11.27 -24.12 7.08
N TYR A 28 12.37 -24.38 6.37
CA TYR A 28 12.62 -25.69 5.76
C TYR A 28 12.81 -26.80 6.81
N VAL A 29 13.59 -26.52 7.87
CA VAL A 29 13.86 -27.49 8.94
C VAL A 29 12.62 -27.70 9.82
N ASN A 30 11.90 -26.63 10.15
CA ASN A 30 10.75 -26.66 11.04
C ASN A 30 9.42 -26.83 10.29
N ILE A 31 9.42 -27.37 9.07
CA ILE A 31 8.21 -27.45 8.22
C ILE A 31 7.03 -28.22 8.86
N LYS A 32 7.32 -29.05 9.87
CA LYS A 32 6.32 -29.80 10.64
C LYS A 32 5.66 -28.98 11.75
N ASP A 33 6.33 -27.92 12.22
CA ASP A 33 5.83 -27.00 13.23
C ASP A 33 5.11 -25.84 12.53
N ILE A 34 3.79 -25.98 12.40
CA ILE A 34 2.94 -25.02 11.69
C ILE A 34 3.02 -23.64 12.34
N GLU A 35 3.18 -23.56 13.66
CA GLU A 35 3.24 -22.29 14.39
C GLU A 35 4.52 -21.52 14.03
N ALA A 36 5.66 -22.19 14.12
CA ALA A 36 6.95 -21.62 13.75
C ALA A 36 7.00 -21.20 12.28
N VAL A 37 6.46 -22.04 11.39
CA VAL A 37 6.42 -21.78 9.95
C VAL A 37 5.60 -20.53 9.63
N THR A 38 4.41 -20.36 10.22
CA THR A 38 3.59 -19.17 9.95
C THR A 38 4.23 -17.89 10.46
N ASN A 39 4.83 -17.91 11.65
CA ASN A 39 5.53 -16.74 12.18
C ASN A 39 6.66 -16.30 11.23
N ASN A 40 7.49 -17.24 10.79
CA ASN A 40 8.58 -16.96 9.85
C ASN A 40 8.11 -16.55 8.45
N MET A 41 7.04 -17.17 7.93
CA MET A 41 6.45 -16.80 6.65
C MET A 41 5.92 -15.35 6.66
N GLY A 42 5.45 -14.87 7.81
CA GLY A 42 5.02 -13.48 7.99
C GLY A 42 6.12 -12.45 7.75
N TYR A 43 7.39 -12.83 7.92
CA TYR A 43 8.53 -11.95 7.63
C TYR A 43 9.16 -12.25 6.27
N LEU A 44 9.22 -13.53 5.89
CA LEU A 44 9.84 -13.98 4.65
C LEU A 44 9.09 -13.46 3.42
N PHE A 45 7.76 -13.49 3.43
CA PHE A 45 6.96 -13.04 2.29
C PHE A 45 7.06 -11.53 2.01
N PRO A 46 6.92 -10.62 3.01
CA PRO A 46 7.19 -9.20 2.80
C PRO A 46 8.61 -8.93 2.30
N MET A 47 9.62 -9.61 2.86
CA MET A 47 11.01 -9.46 2.41
C MET A 47 11.17 -9.84 0.93
N LEU A 48 10.66 -10.99 0.50
CA LEU A 48 10.68 -11.40 -0.91
C LEU A 48 9.94 -10.41 -1.81
N GLY A 49 8.76 -9.94 -1.38
CA GLY A 49 7.97 -8.97 -2.13
C GLY A 49 8.73 -7.66 -2.38
N ILE A 50 9.42 -7.15 -1.36
CA ILE A 50 10.25 -5.94 -1.49
C ILE A 50 11.44 -6.16 -2.42
N LEU A 51 12.09 -7.33 -2.38
CA LEU A 51 13.21 -7.65 -3.27
C LEU A 51 12.77 -7.65 -4.74
N ILE A 52 11.63 -8.29 -5.03
CA ILE A 52 11.04 -8.33 -6.38
C ILE A 52 10.69 -6.91 -6.85
N LYS A 53 10.03 -6.11 -6.00
CA LYS A 53 9.67 -4.72 -6.31
C LYS A 53 10.90 -3.86 -6.55
N THR A 54 11.91 -3.97 -5.70
CA THR A 54 13.15 -3.20 -5.81
C THR A 54 13.87 -3.54 -7.13
N PHE A 55 13.96 -4.81 -7.48
CA PHE A 55 14.53 -5.24 -8.75
C PHE A 55 13.76 -4.67 -9.95
N ALA A 56 12.43 -4.74 -9.93
CA ALA A 56 11.59 -4.22 -11.00
C ALA A 56 11.71 -2.69 -11.15
N VAL A 57 11.78 -1.95 -10.05
CA VAL A 57 11.98 -0.50 -10.04
C VAL A 57 13.36 -0.14 -10.58
N VAL A 58 14.41 -0.86 -10.18
CA VAL A 58 15.78 -0.62 -10.70
C VAL A 58 15.85 -0.90 -12.20
N LYS A 59 15.21 -1.97 -12.68
CA LYS A 59 15.16 -2.33 -14.11
C LYS A 59 14.50 -1.23 -14.95
N ASN A 60 13.40 -0.66 -14.47
CA ASN A 60 12.57 0.30 -15.21
C ASN A 60 12.77 1.77 -14.75
N GLN A 61 13.84 2.07 -14.01
CA GLN A 61 14.03 3.34 -13.31
C GLN A 61 13.93 4.58 -14.20
N LEU A 62 14.42 4.51 -15.44
CA LEU A 62 14.40 5.64 -16.38
C LEU A 62 12.97 5.96 -16.83
N SER A 63 12.22 4.92 -17.22
CA SER A 63 10.83 5.06 -17.66
C SER A 63 9.91 5.49 -16.51
N ILE A 64 10.12 4.94 -15.30
CA ILE A 64 9.38 5.35 -14.10
C ILE A 64 9.66 6.82 -13.78
N ARG A 65 10.93 7.26 -13.88
CA ARG A 65 11.29 8.66 -13.66
C ARG A 65 10.61 9.59 -14.67
N GLN A 66 10.59 9.22 -15.94
CA GLN A 66 9.89 9.98 -16.98
C GLN A 66 8.38 10.07 -16.68
N LEU A 67 7.75 8.96 -16.28
CA LEU A 67 6.33 8.95 -15.90
C LEU A 67 6.04 9.89 -14.71
N ILE A 68 6.91 9.88 -13.69
CA ILE A 68 6.80 10.76 -12.53
C ILE A 68 6.92 12.22 -12.96
N GLU A 69 7.94 12.55 -13.76
CA GLU A 69 8.18 13.92 -14.25
C GLU A 69 7.01 14.42 -15.11
N ASP A 70 6.51 13.61 -16.05
CA ASP A 70 5.38 13.95 -16.92
C ASP A 70 4.09 14.26 -16.13
N ILE A 71 3.81 13.49 -15.08
CA ILE A 71 2.63 13.71 -14.22
C ILE A 71 2.83 14.97 -13.36
N HIS A 72 4.01 15.14 -12.75
CA HIS A 72 4.25 16.23 -11.78
C HIS A 72 4.34 17.61 -12.44
N ILE A 73 4.89 17.73 -13.65
CA ILE A 73 5.00 19.02 -14.36
C ILE A 73 3.63 19.72 -14.47
N ASN A 74 2.58 18.97 -14.78
CA ASN A 74 1.23 19.53 -14.88
C ASN A 74 0.67 19.94 -13.51
N ILE A 75 0.92 19.15 -12.47
CA ILE A 75 0.48 19.45 -11.09
C ILE A 75 1.17 20.69 -10.53
N ASP A 76 2.48 20.82 -10.74
CA ASP A 76 3.25 21.97 -10.28
C ASP A 76 2.72 23.28 -10.87
N ARG A 77 2.26 23.25 -12.12
CA ARG A 77 1.59 24.40 -12.76
C ARG A 77 0.22 24.67 -12.17
N LEU A 78 -0.60 23.64 -12.00
CA LEU A 78 -1.95 23.78 -11.40
C LEU A 78 -1.89 24.36 -9.98
N ARG A 79 -0.78 24.17 -9.26
CA ARG A 79 -0.53 24.77 -7.94
C ARG A 79 -0.45 26.30 -7.95
N TYR A 80 -0.21 26.91 -9.11
CA TYR A 80 -0.18 28.36 -9.32
C TYR A 80 -1.40 28.88 -10.09
N SER A 81 -2.39 28.03 -10.35
CA SER A 81 -3.66 28.43 -10.97
C SER A 81 -4.38 29.50 -10.13
N SER A 82 -4.94 30.51 -10.77
CA SER A 82 -5.78 31.53 -10.13
C SER A 82 -7.11 30.99 -9.59
N ASP A 83 -7.53 29.79 -9.99
CA ASP A 83 -8.80 29.18 -9.60
C ASP A 83 -8.75 28.57 -8.19
N LEU A 84 -9.65 29.02 -7.31
CA LEU A 84 -9.69 28.55 -5.91
C LEU A 84 -10.13 27.08 -5.78
N GLY A 85 -10.99 26.60 -6.68
CA GLY A 85 -11.47 25.22 -6.69
C GLY A 85 -10.33 24.24 -6.94
N VAL A 86 -9.47 24.52 -7.93
CA VAL A 86 -8.27 23.73 -8.22
C VAL A 86 -7.31 23.66 -7.04
N LEU A 87 -7.01 24.82 -6.44
CA LEU A 87 -6.10 24.90 -5.30
C LEU A 87 -6.65 24.12 -4.10
N THR A 88 -7.96 24.18 -3.89
CA THR A 88 -8.63 23.43 -2.82
C THR A 88 -8.50 21.93 -3.07
N LYS A 89 -8.77 21.44 -4.29
CA LYS A 89 -8.59 20.02 -4.65
C LYS A 89 -7.15 19.56 -4.44
N ILE A 90 -6.16 20.30 -4.92
CA ILE A 90 -4.73 19.97 -4.75
C ILE A 90 -4.36 19.86 -3.26
N ARG A 91 -4.84 20.78 -2.43
CA ARG A 91 -4.54 20.76 -0.99
C ARG A 91 -5.21 19.63 -0.24
N THR A 92 -6.46 19.35 -0.57
CA THR A 92 -7.17 18.21 -0.01
C THR A 92 -6.40 16.92 -0.34
N THR A 93 -5.95 16.77 -1.59
CA THR A 93 -5.10 15.64 -2.01
C THR A 93 -3.78 15.57 -1.24
N LEU A 94 -3.07 16.69 -1.09
CA LEU A 94 -1.82 16.77 -0.29
C LEU A 94 -2.04 16.43 1.18
N PHE A 95 -3.16 16.87 1.75
CA PHE A 95 -3.51 16.54 3.13
C PHE A 95 -3.70 15.04 3.30
N TYR A 96 -4.51 14.40 2.44
CA TYR A 96 -4.69 12.96 2.48
C TYR A 96 -3.38 12.21 2.22
N GLN A 97 -2.54 12.68 1.29
CA GLN A 97 -1.21 12.09 1.04
C GLN A 97 -0.33 12.13 2.30
N ASN A 98 -0.25 13.27 2.98
CA ASN A 98 0.50 13.38 4.22
C ASN A 98 -0.09 12.51 5.33
N PHE A 99 -1.42 12.51 5.46
CA PHE A 99 -2.11 11.68 6.45
C PHE A 99 -1.79 10.20 6.26
N ASP A 100 -1.89 9.69 5.04
CA ASP A 100 -1.60 8.29 4.73
C ASP A 100 -0.13 7.96 4.96
N TYR A 101 0.80 8.86 4.58
CA TYR A 101 2.21 8.69 4.86
C TYR A 101 2.48 8.58 6.37
N PHE A 102 1.89 9.45 7.19
CA PHE A 102 2.02 9.39 8.65
C PHE A 102 1.38 8.14 9.24
N ALA A 103 0.21 7.73 8.73
CA ALA A 103 -0.47 6.52 9.17
C ALA A 103 0.40 5.27 8.89
N ILE A 104 0.90 5.12 7.66
CA ILE A 104 1.77 4.01 7.26
C ILE A 104 3.08 4.03 8.06
N ALA A 105 3.72 5.20 8.23
CA ALA A 105 4.95 5.32 9.01
C ALA A 105 4.73 4.93 10.48
N THR A 106 3.59 5.31 11.08
CA THR A 106 3.24 4.95 12.45
C THR A 106 3.07 3.45 12.59
N ILE A 107 2.33 2.81 11.68
CA ILE A 107 2.14 1.35 11.66
C ILE A 107 3.50 0.64 11.55
N LEU A 108 4.35 1.04 10.61
CA LEU A 108 5.66 0.42 10.41
C LEU A 108 6.58 0.63 11.61
N SER A 109 6.60 1.82 12.21
CA SER A 109 7.37 2.06 13.44
C SER A 109 6.89 1.18 14.60
N GLY A 110 5.57 1.00 14.73
CA GLY A 110 4.95 0.07 15.69
C GLY A 110 5.42 -1.37 15.47
N THR A 111 5.54 -1.83 14.22
CA THR A 111 6.05 -3.18 13.93
C THR A 111 7.51 -3.37 14.36
N VAL A 112 8.37 -2.36 14.16
CA VAL A 112 9.78 -2.42 14.60
C VAL A 112 9.87 -2.44 16.13
N ILE A 113 9.08 -1.63 16.83
CA ILE A 113 9.04 -1.61 18.30
C ILE A 113 8.51 -2.94 18.84
N ALA A 114 7.44 -3.49 18.26
CA ALA A 114 6.88 -4.77 18.64
C ALA A 114 7.92 -5.90 18.48
N LEU A 115 8.68 -5.90 17.39
CA LEU A 115 9.76 -6.87 17.17
C LEU A 115 10.87 -6.78 18.23
N ILE A 116 11.25 -5.57 18.64
CA ILE A 116 12.20 -5.38 19.73
C ILE A 116 11.62 -5.90 21.06
N ALA A 117 10.35 -5.60 21.35
CA ALA A 117 9.69 -6.09 22.55
C ALA A 117 9.62 -7.64 22.59
N MET A 118 9.22 -8.26 21.49
CA MET A 118 9.20 -9.73 21.35
C MET A 118 10.58 -10.35 21.48
N SER A 119 11.63 -9.67 21.01
CA SER A 119 13.01 -10.14 21.21
C SER A 119 13.41 -10.24 22.68
N ALA A 120 12.79 -9.47 23.58
CA ALA A 120 13.09 -9.54 25.01
C ALA A 120 12.52 -10.79 25.69
N GLU A 121 11.47 -11.41 25.11
CA GLU A 121 10.74 -12.54 25.72
C GLU A 121 11.26 -13.91 25.24
N THR A 122 11.97 -13.95 24.11
CA THR A 122 12.46 -15.22 23.53
C THR A 122 13.73 -15.73 24.22
N GLU A 123 13.87 -17.06 24.33
CA GLU A 123 15.05 -17.71 24.93
C GLU A 123 16.36 -17.34 24.21
N THR A 124 16.30 -17.14 22.89
CA THR A 124 17.43 -16.76 22.04
C THR A 124 17.66 -15.24 22.01
N LYS A 125 16.77 -14.45 22.63
CA LYS A 125 16.74 -12.97 22.63
C LYS A 125 16.74 -12.31 21.24
N LEU A 126 16.45 -13.07 20.18
CA LEU A 126 16.41 -12.60 18.80
C LEU A 126 14.95 -12.37 18.39
N ALA A 127 14.70 -11.24 17.72
CA ALA A 127 13.35 -10.88 17.27
C ALA A 127 12.80 -11.87 16.23
N LEU A 128 13.68 -12.36 15.34
CA LEU A 128 13.34 -13.28 14.27
C LEU A 128 14.00 -14.63 14.56
N ARG A 129 13.19 -15.69 14.57
CA ARG A 129 13.68 -17.06 14.61
C ARG A 129 14.41 -17.37 13.30
N GLY A 130 15.63 -17.88 13.41
CA GLY A 130 16.47 -18.17 12.25
C GLY A 130 17.56 -19.16 12.62
N ILE A 131 17.92 -20.01 11.67
CA ILE A 131 19.03 -20.95 11.82
C ILE A 131 20.29 -20.27 11.29
N PHE A 132 21.28 -20.10 12.17
CA PHE A 132 22.56 -19.52 11.82
C PHE A 132 23.65 -20.60 11.78
N PRO A 133 24.61 -20.52 10.85
CA PRO A 133 25.71 -21.48 10.74
C PRO A 133 26.77 -21.32 11.85
N TYR A 134 26.62 -20.34 12.73
CA TYR A 134 27.51 -20.01 13.83
C TYR A 134 26.74 -19.94 15.15
N ASN A 135 27.45 -20.10 16.27
CA ASN A 135 26.83 -20.12 17.58
C ASN A 135 26.34 -18.71 17.98
N ILE A 136 25.01 -18.57 18.13
CA ILE A 136 24.32 -17.32 18.47
C ILE A 136 24.27 -17.04 19.98
N THR A 137 24.75 -17.96 20.81
CA THR A 137 24.75 -17.78 22.28
C THR A 137 26.01 -17.09 22.81
N VAL A 138 26.99 -16.82 21.95
CA VAL A 138 28.31 -16.29 22.32
C VAL A 138 28.48 -14.86 21.76
N SER A 139 29.02 -13.94 22.56
CA SER A 139 29.45 -12.62 22.07
C SER A 139 30.81 -12.76 21.36
N PRO A 140 31.05 -12.16 20.18
CA PRO A 140 30.29 -11.08 19.52
C PRO A 140 29.29 -11.51 18.43
N THR A 141 29.21 -12.81 18.09
CA THR A 141 28.39 -13.30 16.97
C THR A 141 26.89 -13.05 17.18
N TYR A 142 26.42 -13.07 18.44
CA TYR A 142 25.08 -12.67 18.81
C TYR A 142 24.75 -11.23 18.41
N GLU A 143 25.59 -10.27 18.82
CA GLU A 143 25.37 -8.83 18.60
C GLU A 143 25.33 -8.50 17.10
N ILE A 144 26.19 -9.18 16.33
CA ILE A 144 26.23 -9.08 14.86
C ILE A 144 24.93 -9.58 14.24
N ALA A 145 24.44 -10.76 14.66
CA ALA A 145 23.20 -11.32 14.13
C ALA A 145 21.98 -10.45 14.46
N PHE A 146 21.91 -9.95 15.70
CA PHE A 146 20.87 -9.01 16.13
C PHE A 146 20.88 -7.73 15.28
N PHE A 147 22.06 -7.13 15.07
CA PHE A 147 22.20 -5.94 14.23
C PHE A 147 21.79 -6.20 12.77
N MET A 148 22.19 -7.33 12.18
CA MET A 148 21.81 -7.70 10.81
C MET A 148 20.29 -7.85 10.66
N GLN A 149 19.62 -8.51 11.61
CA GLN A 149 18.16 -8.66 11.61
C GLN A 149 17.46 -7.31 11.74
N PHE A 150 17.86 -6.50 12.72
CA PHE A 150 17.29 -5.16 12.94
C PHE A 150 17.45 -4.28 11.71
N TRP A 151 18.66 -4.23 11.13
CA TRP A 151 18.96 -3.43 9.95
C TRP A 151 18.13 -3.87 8.74
N THR A 152 17.96 -5.18 8.54
CA THR A 152 17.14 -5.73 7.46
C THR A 152 15.68 -5.31 7.60
N VAL A 153 15.08 -5.51 8.78
CA VAL A 153 13.68 -5.11 9.03
C VAL A 153 13.50 -3.61 8.84
N PHE A 154 14.41 -2.80 9.39
CA PHE A 154 14.37 -1.35 9.22
C PHE A 154 14.40 -0.93 7.76
N MET A 155 15.33 -1.49 6.97
CA MET A 155 15.42 -1.22 5.53
C MET A 155 14.17 -1.68 4.77
N CYS A 156 13.62 -2.85 5.11
CA CYS A 156 12.38 -3.34 4.53
C CYS A 156 11.20 -2.39 4.80
N CYS A 157 11.02 -1.94 6.05
CA CYS A 157 9.99 -0.97 6.41
C CYS A 157 10.16 0.36 5.65
N LEU A 158 11.38 0.88 5.55
CA LEU A 158 11.65 2.10 4.78
C LEU A 158 11.30 1.93 3.29
N TRP A 159 11.66 0.80 2.69
CA TRP A 159 11.33 0.52 1.29
C TRP A 159 9.82 0.38 1.05
N ILE A 160 9.10 -0.28 1.96
CA ILE A 160 7.63 -0.33 1.90
C ILE A 160 7.06 1.09 1.95
N LEU A 161 7.49 1.91 2.91
CA LEU A 161 7.00 3.27 3.08
C LEU A 161 7.20 4.10 1.81
N ILE A 162 8.40 4.09 1.23
CA ILE A 162 8.74 4.88 0.04
C ILE A 162 7.97 4.39 -1.19
N LEU A 163 8.02 3.08 -1.48
CA LEU A 163 7.45 2.54 -2.73
C LEU A 163 5.93 2.64 -2.73
N GLU A 164 5.25 2.19 -1.68
CA GLU A 164 3.79 2.22 -1.64
C GLU A 164 3.26 3.66 -1.66
N SER A 165 3.91 4.56 -0.93
CA SER A 165 3.51 5.98 -0.92
C SER A 165 3.68 6.62 -2.30
N SER A 166 4.77 6.31 -3.01
CA SER A 166 5.00 6.85 -4.36
C SER A 166 3.98 6.37 -5.40
N ILE A 167 3.54 5.10 -5.29
CA ILE A 167 2.57 4.51 -6.22
C ILE A 167 1.19 5.13 -6.00
N ILE A 168 0.78 5.25 -4.74
CA ILE A 168 -0.48 5.91 -4.34
C ILE A 168 -0.49 7.38 -4.78
N GLU A 169 0.65 8.07 -4.66
CA GLU A 169 0.82 9.45 -5.10
C GLU A 169 0.58 9.62 -6.61
N LEU A 170 1.15 8.75 -7.45
CA LEU A 170 0.94 8.81 -8.91
C LEU A 170 -0.53 8.66 -9.30
N ILE A 171 -1.24 7.74 -8.64
CA ILE A 171 -2.69 7.54 -8.87
C ILE A 171 -3.47 8.79 -8.49
N ARG A 172 -3.16 9.40 -7.34
CA ARG A 172 -3.86 10.61 -6.86
C ARG A 172 -3.64 11.80 -7.77
N TRP A 173 -2.40 12.03 -8.21
CA TRP A 173 -2.11 13.13 -9.12
C TRP A 173 -2.79 12.96 -10.47
N THR A 174 -2.83 11.73 -10.99
CA THR A 174 -3.61 11.41 -12.20
C THR A 174 -5.10 11.68 -11.98
N ASN A 175 -5.64 11.33 -10.81
CA ASN A 175 -7.04 11.61 -10.45
C ASN A 175 -7.33 13.12 -10.40
N VAL A 176 -6.46 13.93 -9.81
CA VAL A 176 -6.61 15.40 -9.80
C VAL A 176 -6.66 15.95 -11.22
N GLN A 177 -5.80 15.47 -12.13
CA GLN A 177 -5.84 15.88 -13.54
C GLN A 177 -7.15 15.48 -14.22
N LEU A 178 -7.70 14.30 -13.92
CA LEU A 178 -9.01 13.86 -14.44
C LEU A 178 -10.16 14.74 -13.93
N VAL A 179 -10.17 15.11 -12.64
CA VAL A 179 -11.19 16.01 -12.07
C VAL A 179 -11.13 17.40 -12.74
N VAL A 180 -9.93 17.93 -12.95
CA VAL A 180 -9.74 19.20 -13.68
C VAL A 180 -10.22 19.07 -15.13
N LEU A 181 -9.89 17.96 -15.78
CA LEU A 181 -10.31 17.70 -17.16
C LEU A 181 -11.83 17.58 -17.28
N GLN A 182 -12.49 16.94 -16.32
CA GLN A 182 -13.96 16.86 -16.27
C GLN A 182 -14.58 18.26 -16.21
N ALA A 183 -14.12 19.10 -15.30
CA ALA A 183 -14.60 20.48 -15.22
C ALA A 183 -14.33 21.26 -16.51
N ASN A 184 -13.18 21.03 -17.17
CA ASN A 184 -12.89 21.66 -18.45
C ASN A 184 -13.85 21.23 -19.57
N PHE A 185 -14.34 19.98 -19.58
CA PHE A 185 -15.36 19.54 -20.53
C PHE A 185 -16.70 20.23 -20.28
N GLU A 186 -17.12 20.35 -19.02
CA GLU A 186 -18.35 21.05 -18.63
C GLU A 186 -18.30 22.53 -19.06
N HIS A 187 -17.15 23.20 -18.88
CA HIS A 187 -16.93 24.59 -19.28
C HIS A 187 -16.56 24.80 -20.77
N CYS A 188 -16.67 23.78 -21.62
CA CYS A 188 -16.46 23.97 -23.06
C CYS A 188 -17.58 24.79 -23.71
N GLN A 189 -18.82 24.59 -23.26
CA GLN A 189 -20.02 25.25 -23.82
C GLN A 189 -19.98 26.77 -23.62
N ASP A 190 -19.58 27.22 -22.43
CA ASP A 190 -19.50 28.65 -22.11
C ASP A 190 -18.11 29.20 -22.48
N TRP A 191 -17.84 29.35 -23.78
CA TRP A 191 -16.56 29.87 -24.28
C TRP A 191 -16.28 31.33 -23.87
N GLN A 192 -17.27 32.04 -23.32
CA GLN A 192 -17.11 33.36 -22.73
C GLN A 192 -16.51 33.33 -21.32
N MET A 193 -16.50 32.16 -20.65
CA MET A 193 -15.89 32.03 -19.32
C MET A 193 -14.39 32.31 -19.38
N PRO A 194 -13.83 33.03 -18.38
CA PRO A 194 -12.42 33.35 -18.35
C PRO A 194 -11.57 32.07 -18.19
N ARG A 195 -10.39 32.09 -18.79
CA ARG A 195 -9.35 31.09 -18.56
C ARG A 195 -8.62 31.41 -17.27
N ALA A 196 -8.27 30.38 -16.49
CA ALA A 196 -7.41 30.56 -15.33
C ALA A 196 -6.02 31.04 -15.78
N SER A 197 -5.46 32.00 -15.04
CA SER A 197 -4.09 32.46 -15.26
C SER A 197 -3.14 31.77 -14.28
N PHE A 198 -1.89 31.57 -14.69
CA PHE A 198 -0.84 31.03 -13.82
C PHE A 198 0.00 32.12 -13.13
N ASN A 199 -0.33 33.40 -13.34
CA ASN A 199 0.41 34.54 -12.80
C ASN A 199 -0.05 34.91 -11.37
N MET A 200 -0.03 33.95 -10.46
CA MET A 200 -0.35 34.23 -9.06
C MET A 200 0.83 34.85 -8.32
N SER A 201 0.64 36.08 -7.80
CA SER A 201 1.63 36.72 -6.92
C SER A 201 1.87 35.87 -5.66
N LYS A 202 3.13 35.77 -5.23
CA LYS A 202 3.56 35.02 -4.02
C LYS A 202 2.80 35.44 -2.76
N LYS A 203 2.33 36.70 -2.69
CA LYS A 203 1.49 37.22 -1.61
C LYS A 203 0.09 36.60 -1.62
N ASN A 204 -0.57 36.56 -2.78
CA ASN A 204 -1.89 35.95 -2.95
C ASN A 204 -1.83 34.44 -2.69
N TYR A 205 -0.77 33.78 -3.17
CA TYR A 205 -0.51 32.38 -2.87
C TYR A 205 -0.42 32.13 -1.35
N ASN A 206 0.32 32.97 -0.61
CA ASN A 206 0.45 32.83 0.84
C ASN A 206 -0.85 33.12 1.61
N THR A 207 -1.64 34.10 1.18
CA THR A 207 -2.96 34.36 1.78
C THR A 207 -3.90 33.17 1.56
N ILE A 208 -3.93 32.64 0.33
CA ILE A 208 -4.70 31.44 0.02
C ILE A 208 -4.11 30.27 0.82
N ARG A 209 -2.78 30.12 0.94
CA ARG A 209 -2.10 29.04 1.70
C ARG A 209 -2.58 28.91 3.14
N ASN A 210 -2.82 30.03 3.79
CA ASN A 210 -3.26 30.08 5.18
C ASN A 210 -4.79 29.92 5.34
N TYR A 211 -5.53 29.81 4.22
CA TYR A 211 -6.97 29.58 4.24
C TYR A 211 -7.29 28.18 4.76
N LYS A 212 -8.22 28.09 5.73
CA LYS A 212 -8.64 26.81 6.33
C LYS A 212 -9.52 26.04 5.34
N TYR A 213 -8.90 25.14 4.57
CA TYR A 213 -9.54 24.37 3.49
C TYR A 213 -10.72 23.51 3.95
N PHE A 214 -10.78 23.08 5.22
CA PHE A 214 -11.93 22.36 5.79
C PHE A 214 -13.17 23.22 6.07
N LYS A 215 -13.09 24.55 5.89
CA LYS A 215 -14.23 25.49 6.07
C LYS A 215 -14.74 26.07 4.75
N VAL A 216 -14.28 25.54 3.62
CA VAL A 216 -14.69 26.00 2.29
C VAL A 216 -16.08 25.43 2.00
N SER A 217 -17.03 26.29 1.61
CA SER A 217 -18.39 25.88 1.19
C SER A 217 -18.31 25.04 -0.09
N ASP A 218 -19.22 24.07 -0.28
CA ASP A 218 -19.22 23.18 -1.44
C ASP A 218 -19.20 23.96 -2.77
N GLU A 219 -19.91 25.09 -2.85
CA GLU A 219 -19.93 26.00 -4.00
C GLU A 219 -18.56 26.61 -4.34
N GLN A 220 -17.69 26.82 -3.35
CA GLN A 220 -16.35 27.38 -3.51
C GLN A 220 -15.30 26.30 -3.84
N THR A 221 -15.66 25.01 -3.75
CA THR A 221 -14.80 23.89 -4.17
C THR A 221 -14.95 23.56 -5.66
N LEU A 222 -15.99 24.09 -6.30
CA LEU A 222 -16.23 23.93 -7.72
C LEU A 222 -15.18 24.73 -8.50
N ILE A 223 -14.73 24.13 -9.59
CA ILE A 223 -13.87 24.80 -10.55
C ILE A 223 -14.75 25.79 -11.32
N GLN A 224 -14.39 27.07 -11.32
CA GLN A 224 -15.22 28.15 -11.88
C GLN A 224 -14.66 28.72 -13.18
N SER A 225 -13.49 28.25 -13.62
CA SER A 225 -12.81 28.75 -14.82
C SER A 225 -12.30 27.60 -15.68
N TYR A 226 -12.10 27.89 -16.98
CA TYR A 226 -11.45 26.93 -17.87
C TYR A 226 -9.95 26.90 -17.55
N ILE A 227 -9.43 25.75 -17.18
CA ILE A 227 -8.05 25.60 -16.70
C ILE A 227 -7.16 25.12 -17.85
N PRO A 228 -6.25 25.96 -18.37
CA PRO A 228 -5.22 25.50 -19.30
C PRO A 228 -4.26 24.55 -18.58
N PHE A 229 -3.51 23.72 -19.32
CA PHE A 229 -2.43 22.91 -18.73
C PHE A 229 -1.04 23.34 -19.23
N ASN A 230 -0.99 24.18 -20.27
CA ASN A 230 0.22 24.83 -20.77
C ASN A 230 0.05 26.36 -20.78
N ASP A 231 1.15 27.10 -20.65
CA ASP A 231 1.13 28.56 -20.68
C ASP A 231 0.64 29.12 -22.02
N GLU A 232 0.96 28.44 -23.12
CA GLU A 232 0.46 28.74 -24.46
C GLU A 232 -1.07 28.58 -24.56
N GLU A 233 -1.66 27.69 -23.76
CA GLU A 233 -3.10 27.45 -23.71
C GLU A 233 -3.81 28.49 -22.84
N ALA A 234 -3.10 29.23 -21.99
CA ALA A 234 -3.65 30.28 -21.13
C ALA A 234 -3.92 31.58 -21.91
N ASN A 235 -3.04 31.93 -22.85
CA ASN A 235 -3.08 33.21 -23.58
C ASN A 235 -3.48 33.02 -25.06
N VAL A 236 -4.72 32.60 -25.30
CA VAL A 236 -5.25 32.41 -26.65
C VAL A 236 -5.98 33.66 -27.14
N GLN A 237 -5.60 34.20 -28.30
CA GLN A 237 -6.18 35.44 -28.85
C GLN A 237 -7.62 35.27 -29.39
N LYS A 238 -8.00 34.07 -29.85
CA LYS A 238 -9.36 33.72 -30.28
C LYS A 238 -9.80 32.41 -29.64
N ASP A 239 -10.70 32.51 -28.66
CA ASP A 239 -11.27 31.33 -28.01
C ASP A 239 -12.47 30.78 -28.80
N SER A 240 -12.63 29.47 -28.80
CA SER A 240 -13.78 28.79 -29.43
C SER A 240 -14.05 27.45 -28.75
N PHE A 241 -15.31 27.00 -28.81
CA PHE A 241 -15.70 25.67 -28.33
C PHE A 241 -14.80 24.58 -28.91
N ALA A 242 -14.60 24.57 -30.24
CA ALA A 242 -13.80 23.56 -30.92
C ALA A 242 -12.34 23.52 -30.43
N LEU A 243 -11.77 24.68 -30.11
CA LEU A 243 -10.41 24.76 -29.57
C LEU A 243 -10.34 24.22 -28.14
N ARG A 244 -11.26 24.63 -27.26
CA ARG A 244 -11.34 24.12 -25.88
C ARG A 244 -11.52 22.61 -25.86
N PHE A 245 -12.45 22.11 -26.66
CA PHE A 245 -12.75 20.68 -26.76
C PHE A 245 -11.55 19.89 -27.31
N LYS A 246 -10.89 20.39 -28.36
CA LYS A 246 -9.66 19.79 -28.90
C LYS A 246 -8.54 19.72 -27.87
N THR A 247 -8.37 20.76 -27.05
CA THR A 247 -7.39 20.79 -25.96
C THR A 247 -7.73 19.77 -24.87
N CYS A 248 -8.99 19.68 -24.46
CA CYS A 248 -9.45 18.64 -23.52
C CYS A 248 -9.16 17.23 -24.06
N LEU A 249 -9.45 16.95 -25.33
CA LEU A 249 -9.13 15.66 -25.96
C LEU A 249 -7.62 15.37 -25.98
N LYS A 250 -6.79 16.38 -26.23
CA LYS A 250 -5.33 16.25 -26.20
C LYS A 250 -4.83 15.86 -24.81
N HIS A 251 -5.38 16.47 -23.76
CA HIS A 251 -5.04 16.15 -22.37
C HIS A 251 -5.57 14.78 -21.94
N TYR A 252 -6.80 14.44 -22.32
CA TYR A 252 -7.36 13.11 -22.10
C TYR A 252 -6.46 12.00 -22.67
N ARG A 253 -5.99 12.16 -23.91
CA ARG A 253 -5.05 11.22 -24.54
C ARG A 253 -3.73 11.09 -23.78
N ARG A 254 -3.19 12.18 -23.25
CA ARG A 254 -1.97 12.15 -22.42
C ARG A 254 -2.19 11.38 -21.11
N ILE A 255 -3.31 11.61 -20.44
CA ILE A 255 -3.66 10.89 -19.21
C ILE A 255 -3.78 9.38 -19.49
N ILE A 256 -4.43 9.00 -20.60
CA ILE A 256 -4.49 7.58 -21.01
C ILE A 256 -3.09 7.00 -21.20
N ASP A 257 -2.18 7.72 -21.86
CA ASP A 257 -0.79 7.26 -22.05
C ASP A 257 -0.06 7.07 -20.70
N HIS A 258 -0.25 7.99 -19.75
CA HIS A 258 0.28 7.86 -18.38
C HIS A 258 -0.27 6.62 -17.67
N VAL A 259 -1.58 6.36 -17.76
CA VAL A 259 -2.22 5.18 -17.16
C VAL A 259 -1.71 3.89 -17.81
N LYS A 260 -1.50 3.88 -19.13
CA LYS A 260 -0.93 2.72 -19.85
C LYS A 260 0.50 2.42 -19.37
N LYS A 261 1.36 3.43 -19.30
CA LYS A 261 2.73 3.29 -18.77
C LYS A 261 2.72 2.84 -17.30
N TYR A 262 1.85 3.41 -16.48
CA TYR A 262 1.68 2.98 -15.09
C TYR A 262 1.30 1.50 -15.01
N ASN A 263 0.32 1.07 -15.80
CA ASN A 263 -0.13 -0.33 -15.82
C ASN A 263 0.96 -1.27 -16.30
N GLU A 264 1.74 -0.91 -17.33
CA GLU A 264 2.85 -1.72 -17.81
C GLU A 264 3.88 -2.03 -16.71
N PHE A 265 4.16 -1.07 -15.83
CA PHE A 265 5.20 -1.22 -14.80
C PHE A 265 4.67 -1.76 -13.46
N PHE A 266 3.54 -1.25 -12.98
CA PHE A 266 3.10 -1.47 -11.61
C PHE A 266 1.98 -2.50 -11.47
N SER A 267 1.21 -2.81 -12.53
CA SER A 267 0.04 -3.69 -12.42
C SER A 267 0.40 -5.08 -11.88
N ILE A 268 1.39 -5.74 -12.48
CA ILE A 268 1.84 -7.08 -12.09
C ILE A 268 2.43 -7.05 -10.68
N LEU A 269 3.23 -6.04 -10.36
CA LEU A 269 3.85 -5.89 -9.03
C LEU A 269 2.79 -5.72 -7.94
N GLN A 270 1.78 -4.90 -8.18
CA GLN A 270 0.68 -4.68 -7.24
C GLN A 270 -0.21 -5.91 -7.12
N PHE A 271 -0.46 -6.63 -8.21
CA PHE A 271 -1.19 -7.90 -8.18
C PHE A 271 -0.50 -8.93 -7.29
N PHE A 272 0.80 -9.17 -7.48
CA PHE A 272 1.55 -10.08 -6.61
C PHE A 272 1.60 -9.62 -5.16
N SER A 273 1.69 -8.31 -4.93
CA SER A 273 1.66 -7.74 -3.58
C SER A 273 0.37 -8.07 -2.84
N VAL A 274 -0.78 -7.83 -3.48
CA VAL A 274 -2.11 -8.14 -2.90
C VAL A 274 -2.27 -9.64 -2.70
N PHE A 275 -1.81 -10.45 -3.65
CA PHE A 275 -1.87 -11.91 -3.52
C PHE A 275 -1.09 -12.40 -2.29
N ILE A 276 0.15 -11.92 -2.11
CA ILE A 276 1.00 -12.30 -0.97
C ILE A 276 0.37 -11.91 0.36
N THR A 277 -0.11 -10.67 0.51
CA THR A 277 -0.71 -10.19 1.77
C THR A 277 -1.99 -10.95 2.09
N CYS A 278 -2.83 -11.20 1.08
CA CYS A 278 -4.05 -11.97 1.26
C CYS A 278 -3.77 -13.44 1.63
N SER A 279 -2.81 -14.10 0.97
CA SER A 279 -2.41 -15.47 1.29
C SER A 279 -1.88 -15.56 2.73
N PHE A 280 -1.10 -14.58 3.17
CA PHE A 280 -0.60 -14.52 4.54
C PHE A 280 -1.75 -14.39 5.56
N VAL A 281 -2.69 -13.46 5.34
CA VAL A 281 -3.88 -13.32 6.20
C VAL A 281 -4.68 -14.62 6.26
N CYS A 282 -4.88 -15.29 5.12
CA CYS A 282 -5.58 -16.57 5.08
C CYS A 282 -4.85 -17.66 5.89
N PHE A 283 -3.52 -17.68 5.83
CA PHE A 283 -2.72 -18.65 6.58
C PHE A 283 -2.79 -18.40 8.09
N CYS A 284 -2.75 -17.14 8.53
CA CYS A 284 -2.98 -16.78 9.94
C CYS A 284 -4.39 -17.17 10.40
N LEU A 285 -5.42 -16.92 9.59
CA LEU A 285 -6.78 -17.33 9.90
C LEU A 285 -6.91 -18.86 10.01
N PHE A 286 -6.21 -19.61 9.15
CA PHE A 286 -6.19 -21.07 9.22
C PHE A 286 -5.55 -21.58 10.51
N GLN A 287 -4.50 -20.93 11.02
CA GLN A 287 -3.92 -21.30 12.31
C GLN A 287 -4.92 -21.17 13.47
N ILE A 288 -5.74 -20.12 13.46
CA ILE A 288 -6.76 -19.91 14.50
C ILE A 288 -7.78 -21.05 14.50
N VAL A 289 -8.18 -21.51 13.31
CA VAL A 289 -9.06 -22.69 13.17
C VAL A 289 -8.34 -23.97 13.59
N LEU A 290 -7.04 -24.10 13.34
CA LEU A 290 -6.28 -25.28 13.77
C LEU A 290 -6.11 -25.34 15.29
N ALA A 291 -6.01 -24.17 15.95
CA ALA A 291 -6.04 -24.03 17.41
C ALA A 291 -7.43 -24.36 18.01
N GLU A 292 -8.49 -24.40 17.19
CA GLU A 292 -9.86 -24.75 17.58
C GLU A 292 -10.02 -26.23 18.02
N MET A 293 -8.98 -27.05 17.86
CA MET A 293 -8.87 -28.37 18.51
C MET A 293 -8.78 -28.27 20.06
N LEU A 294 -8.96 -27.07 20.63
CA LEU A 294 -9.18 -26.81 22.05
C LEU A 294 -10.20 -27.77 22.67
N HIS A 295 -11.32 -28.04 21.98
CA HIS A 295 -12.35 -28.96 22.48
C HIS A 295 -11.84 -30.40 22.64
N ILE A 296 -10.93 -30.86 21.76
CA ILE A 296 -10.27 -32.17 21.87
C ILE A 296 -9.30 -32.16 23.05
N SER A 297 -8.55 -31.08 23.24
CA SER A 297 -7.61 -30.95 24.36
C SER A 297 -8.33 -30.84 25.70
N GLN A 298 -9.45 -30.11 25.75
CA GLN A 298 -10.35 -30.04 26.91
C GLN A 298 -10.99 -31.39 27.20
N TYR A 299 -11.33 -32.17 26.17
CA TYR A 299 -11.84 -33.53 26.37
C TYR A 299 -10.77 -34.46 26.93
N ASN A 300 -9.52 -34.33 26.45
CA ASN A 300 -8.38 -35.18 26.84
C ASN A 300 -7.64 -34.72 28.11
N CYS A 301 -8.17 -33.75 28.87
CA CYS A 301 -7.47 -33.19 30.03
C CYS A 301 -7.52 -34.09 31.28
N GLY A 302 -8.05 -35.31 31.18
CA GLY A 302 -8.12 -36.28 32.27
C GLY A 302 -9.16 -35.94 33.35
N TRP A 303 -10.11 -35.05 33.02
CA TRP A 303 -11.17 -34.59 33.93
C TRP A 303 -12.02 -35.73 34.49
N GLU A 304 -12.13 -36.84 33.76
CA GLU A 304 -12.88 -38.02 34.17
C GLU A 304 -12.34 -38.65 35.47
N SER A 305 -11.03 -38.52 35.71
CA SER A 305 -10.34 -39.11 36.85
C SER A 305 -10.25 -38.18 38.08
N GLN A 306 -10.31 -36.86 37.88
CA GLN A 306 -10.06 -35.88 38.94
C GLN A 306 -11.32 -35.11 39.40
N LEU A 307 -12.37 -35.00 38.58
CA LEU A 307 -13.58 -34.26 38.96
C LEU A 307 -14.64 -35.14 39.62
N ASN A 308 -15.16 -34.62 40.74
CA ASN A 308 -16.37 -35.11 41.39
C ASN A 308 -17.60 -34.95 40.49
N ARG A 309 -18.61 -35.80 40.72
CA ARG A 309 -19.83 -35.86 39.90
C ARG A 309 -20.56 -34.51 39.78
N ASN A 310 -20.49 -33.69 40.83
CA ASN A 310 -21.14 -32.38 40.89
C ASN A 310 -20.45 -31.33 40.03
N ASP A 311 -19.15 -31.44 39.76
CA ASP A 311 -18.37 -30.41 39.05
C ASP A 311 -18.24 -30.69 37.54
N ARG A 312 -18.63 -31.89 37.09
CA ARG A 312 -18.53 -32.31 35.67
C ARG A 312 -19.32 -31.42 34.71
N HIS A 313 -20.36 -30.73 35.20
CA HIS A 313 -21.13 -29.80 34.40
C HIS A 313 -20.29 -28.61 33.89
N PHE A 314 -19.26 -28.19 34.63
CA PHE A 314 -18.35 -27.12 34.18
C PHE A 314 -17.57 -27.53 32.93
N VAL A 315 -17.07 -28.77 32.88
CA VAL A 315 -16.33 -29.29 31.72
C VAL A 315 -17.25 -29.46 30.52
N VAL A 316 -18.45 -30.00 30.73
CA VAL A 316 -19.45 -30.15 29.65
C VAL A 316 -19.87 -28.79 29.09
N ASN A 317 -20.10 -27.80 29.95
CA ASN A 317 -20.43 -26.44 29.51
C ASN A 317 -19.26 -25.80 28.75
N ALA A 318 -18.02 -25.99 29.21
CA ALA A 318 -16.83 -25.53 28.51
C ALA A 318 -16.66 -26.18 27.13
N LEU A 319 -16.92 -27.50 27.02
CA LEU A 319 -16.90 -28.25 25.75
C LEU A 319 -17.99 -27.79 24.77
N ILE A 320 -19.19 -27.47 25.27
CA ILE A 320 -20.28 -26.95 24.44
C ILE A 320 -19.95 -25.54 23.93
N GLN A 321 -19.32 -24.71 24.77
CA GLN A 321 -18.88 -23.37 24.38
C GLN A 321 -17.72 -23.42 23.38
N SER A 322 -16.74 -24.30 23.57
CA SER A 322 -15.59 -24.43 22.67
C SER A 322 -15.90 -25.08 21.33
N LYS A 323 -17.07 -25.72 21.18
CA LYS A 323 -17.61 -26.16 19.89
C LYS A 323 -18.17 -25.03 19.03
N GLN A 324 -18.37 -23.83 19.59
CA GLN A 324 -18.76 -22.69 18.76
C GLN A 324 -17.55 -22.17 18.00
N PRO A 325 -17.62 -22.07 16.66
CA PRO A 325 -16.47 -21.65 15.87
C PRO A 325 -16.08 -20.21 16.22
N LEU A 326 -14.80 -20.00 16.49
CA LEU A 326 -14.21 -18.69 16.75
C LEU A 326 -14.19 -17.88 15.45
N GLN A 327 -15.28 -17.19 15.17
CA GLN A 327 -15.45 -16.37 13.98
C GLN A 327 -14.93 -14.95 14.21
N ILE A 328 -13.80 -14.62 13.58
CA ILE A 328 -13.33 -13.23 13.54
C ILE A 328 -14.21 -12.50 12.51
N THR A 329 -14.84 -11.39 12.91
CA THR A 329 -15.64 -10.57 11.98
C THR A 329 -14.93 -9.26 11.65
N ALA A 330 -14.92 -8.89 10.37
CA ALA A 330 -14.47 -7.57 9.94
C ALA A 330 -15.57 -6.55 10.19
N GLY A 331 -15.38 -5.71 11.22
CA GLY A 331 -16.33 -4.65 11.57
C GLY A 331 -17.76 -5.12 11.87
N LYS A 332 -17.95 -6.41 12.22
CA LYS A 332 -19.26 -7.11 12.35
C LYS A 332 -20.06 -7.28 11.05
N PHE A 333 -19.53 -6.91 9.89
CA PHE A 333 -20.24 -7.02 8.61
C PHE A 333 -20.09 -8.40 7.95
N PHE A 334 -18.91 -9.00 8.06
CA PHE A 334 -18.62 -10.30 7.47
C PHE A 334 -17.60 -11.07 8.31
N VAL A 335 -17.72 -12.40 8.33
CA VAL A 335 -16.76 -13.29 8.97
C VAL A 335 -15.51 -13.40 8.09
N LEU A 336 -14.33 -13.16 8.65
CA LEU A 336 -13.05 -13.38 7.99
C LEU A 336 -12.77 -14.89 7.92
N SER A 337 -13.09 -15.48 6.78
CA SER A 337 -12.82 -16.90 6.48
C SER A 337 -12.21 -17.06 5.08
N LEU A 338 -11.58 -18.22 4.84
CA LEU A 338 -11.10 -18.59 3.50
C LEU A 338 -12.20 -18.50 2.45
N GLU A 339 -13.44 -18.82 2.82
CA GLU A 339 -14.60 -18.73 1.92
C GLU A 339 -14.90 -17.28 1.54
N THR A 340 -14.89 -16.35 2.50
CA THR A 340 -15.07 -14.92 2.20
C THR A 340 -13.95 -14.36 1.35
N TYR A 341 -12.71 -14.83 1.56
CA TYR A 341 -11.60 -14.47 0.70
C TYR A 341 -11.79 -14.95 -0.74
N LEU A 342 -12.14 -16.23 -0.94
CA LEU A 342 -12.42 -16.76 -2.27
C LEU A 342 -13.59 -16.03 -2.94
N LYS A 343 -14.60 -15.59 -2.17
CA LYS A 343 -15.67 -14.72 -2.66
C LYS A 343 -15.14 -13.36 -3.11
N VAL A 344 -14.26 -12.71 -2.34
CA VAL A 344 -13.63 -11.44 -2.73
C VAL A 344 -12.85 -11.61 -4.04
N ILE A 345 -11.99 -12.63 -4.14
CA ILE A 345 -11.23 -12.89 -5.38
C ILE A 345 -12.15 -13.16 -6.56
N LYS A 346 -13.16 -14.03 -6.40
CA LYS A 346 -14.12 -14.32 -7.46
C LYS A 346 -14.85 -13.06 -7.91
N ASN A 347 -15.28 -12.22 -6.97
CA ASN A 347 -15.96 -10.98 -7.28
C ASN A 347 -15.03 -10.01 -8.01
N SER A 348 -13.81 -9.81 -7.52
CA SER A 348 -12.80 -8.98 -8.19
C SER A 348 -12.50 -9.47 -9.60
N TYR A 349 -12.34 -10.79 -9.81
CA TYR A 349 -12.13 -11.37 -11.14
C TYR A 349 -13.36 -11.23 -12.03
N SER A 350 -14.57 -11.42 -11.50
CA SER A 350 -15.81 -11.20 -12.25
C SER A 350 -15.94 -9.74 -12.69
N TYR A 351 -15.64 -8.78 -11.80
CA TYR A 351 -15.62 -7.36 -12.17
C TYR A 351 -14.54 -7.07 -13.23
N PHE A 352 -13.34 -7.63 -13.07
CA PHE A 352 -12.28 -7.51 -14.08
C PHE A 352 -12.70 -8.09 -15.43
N ALA A 353 -13.30 -9.28 -15.44
CA ALA A 353 -13.77 -9.93 -16.65
C ALA A 353 -14.86 -9.10 -17.34
N ILE A 354 -15.82 -8.56 -16.57
CA ILE A 354 -16.86 -7.67 -17.10
C ILE A 354 -16.22 -6.40 -17.71
N LEU A 355 -15.34 -5.74 -16.98
CA LEU A 355 -14.63 -4.56 -17.48
C LEU A 355 -13.86 -4.86 -18.76
N ASN A 356 -13.19 -6.02 -18.83
CA ASN A 356 -12.44 -6.43 -20.01
C ASN A 356 -13.35 -6.76 -21.20
N THR A 357 -14.53 -7.35 -20.97
CA THR A 357 -15.53 -7.55 -22.03
C THR A 357 -16.12 -6.24 -22.54
N VAL A 358 -16.37 -5.27 -21.65
CA VAL A 358 -16.86 -3.94 -22.05
C VAL A 358 -15.79 -3.16 -22.81
N HIS A 359 -14.53 -3.25 -22.40
CA HIS A 359 -13.42 -2.59 -23.11
C HIS A 359 -13.12 -3.26 -24.47
N GLY A 360 -13.06 -4.59 -24.51
CA GLY A 360 -12.78 -5.35 -25.73
C GLY A 360 -13.91 -5.30 -26.77
N ASN A 361 -15.16 -5.02 -26.37
CA ASN A 361 -16.24 -4.75 -27.32
C ASN A 361 -16.12 -3.35 -27.95
N ASN A 362 -15.60 -2.37 -27.23
CA ASN A 362 -15.40 -1.01 -27.75
C ASN A 362 -14.20 -0.88 -28.72
N ASP A 363 -13.29 -1.86 -28.74
CA ASP A 363 -12.19 -1.92 -29.71
C ASP A 363 -12.59 -2.63 -31.02
N ASN A 364 -13.79 -3.23 -31.08
CA ASN A 364 -14.32 -3.98 -32.23
C ASN A 364 -15.50 -3.30 -32.95
N GLU A 365 -15.86 -2.07 -32.55
CA GLU A 365 -16.71 -1.11 -33.30
C GLU A 365 -15.86 0.06 -33.78
#